data_AF-A0A409WRT2-F1
#
_entry.id   AF-A0A409WRT2-F1
#
_cell.length_a   1.000
_cell.length_b   1.000
_cell.length_c   1.000
_cell.angle_alpha   90.00
_cell.angle_beta   90.00
_cell.angle_gamma   90.00
#
_symmetry.space_group_name_H-M   'P 1'
#
loop_
_entity.id
_entity.type
_entity.pdbx_description
1 polymer ?
#
loop_
_entity_poly.entity_id
_entity_poly.type
_entity_poly.pdbx_seq_one_letter_code
_entity_poly.pdbx_strand_id
1 'polypeptide(L)'
;MLSQRVWAFVLFLNIAFIISRTSLCRIAKTKHTYIGEDYPMRLPVRLEPVQAQFDCSVRYALNSSVAEEVWTKSTDTKSGGIVRLGADRRVFAIAMYHQLHCLAGLSKALTSMDRTPASDGHVGHCLNYLRQVFQCSADATEEPVVEVSMLKSEGCAPAFIRQCSNWGTLYDYISANYLAFHEFKAKNGTWSCTGNERIETGKGAPNRPVQAELCALSISGQDVPNAHEH
;
A
#
# COMPACT_ATOMS: atom_id res chain seq x y z
N MET A 1 56.20 7.17 -11.37
CA MET A 1 55.30 8.23 -10.86
C MET A 1 54.50 8.76 -12.04
N LEU A 2 53.18 8.59 -12.05
CA LEU A 2 52.35 9.16 -13.11
C LEU A 2 52.41 10.69 -13.05
N SER A 3 52.63 11.33 -14.20
CA SER A 3 52.66 12.78 -14.32
C SER A 3 51.34 13.39 -13.84
N GLN A 4 51.42 14.54 -13.19
CA GLN A 4 50.26 15.33 -12.73
C GLN A 4 49.25 15.59 -13.86
N ARG A 5 49.71 15.63 -15.12
CA ARG A 5 48.86 15.75 -16.31
C ARG A 5 47.98 14.53 -16.56
N VAL A 6 48.48 13.33 -16.27
CA VAL A 6 47.70 12.09 -16.46
C VAL A 6 46.59 12.01 -15.41
N TRP A 7 46.89 12.38 -14.16
CA TRP A 7 45.88 12.45 -13.10
C TRP A 7 44.80 13.50 -13.37
N ALA A 8 45.19 14.69 -13.87
CA ALA A 8 44.22 15.71 -14.26
C ALA A 8 43.30 15.26 -15.40
N PHE A 9 43.85 14.54 -16.39
CA PHE A 9 43.07 13.99 -17.50
C PHE A 9 42.09 12.91 -17.03
N VAL A 10 42.53 11.99 -16.16
CA VAL A 10 41.65 10.96 -15.57
C VAL A 10 40.54 11.59 -14.73
N LEU A 11 40.85 12.60 -13.92
CA LEU A 11 39.84 13.32 -13.12
C LEU A 11 38.81 14.01 -14.03
N PHE A 12 39.27 14.68 -15.10
CA PHE A 12 38.39 15.32 -16.07
C PHE A 12 37.44 14.32 -16.74
N LEU A 13 37.96 13.16 -17.19
CA LEU A 13 37.13 12.13 -17.79
C LEU A 13 36.11 11.54 -16.81
N ASN A 14 36.48 11.35 -15.54
CA ASN A 14 35.54 10.90 -14.51
C ASN A 14 34.45 11.94 -14.22
N ILE A 15 34.82 13.22 -14.10
CA ILE A 15 33.86 14.31 -13.90
C ILE A 15 32.93 14.44 -15.12
N ALA A 16 33.47 14.40 -16.33
CA ALA A 16 32.68 14.44 -17.57
C ALA A 16 31.73 13.23 -17.68
N PHE A 17 32.19 12.03 -17.29
CA PHE A 17 31.35 10.83 -17.24
C PHE A 17 30.24 10.95 -16.19
N ILE A 18 30.54 11.47 -14.99
CA ILE A 18 29.55 11.72 -13.94
C ILE A 18 28.53 12.78 -14.39
N ILE A 19 28.97 13.88 -14.99
CA ILE A 19 28.09 14.93 -15.52
C ILE A 19 27.23 14.39 -16.67
N SER A 20 27.81 13.63 -17.60
CA SER A 20 27.07 12.98 -18.70
C SER A 20 26.03 11.98 -18.16
N ARG A 21 26.40 11.12 -17.21
CA ARG A 21 25.48 10.18 -16.57
C ARG A 21 24.39 10.87 -15.77
N THR A 22 24.69 11.94 -15.02
CA THR A 22 23.70 12.67 -14.21
C THR A 22 22.79 13.56 -15.05
N SER A 23 23.27 14.10 -16.17
CA SER A 23 22.44 14.86 -17.12
C SER A 23 21.55 13.95 -17.97
N LEU A 24 22.03 12.76 -18.38
CA LEU A 24 21.20 11.71 -18.99
C LEU A 24 20.21 11.10 -17.99
N CYS A 25 20.56 11.05 -16.70
CA CYS A 25 19.67 10.73 -15.58
C CYS A 25 18.96 11.95 -14.99
N ARG A 26 18.74 13.04 -15.75
CA ARG A 26 17.57 13.87 -15.48
C ARG A 26 16.35 13.02 -15.80
N ILE A 27 15.96 12.19 -14.85
CA ILE A 27 14.66 11.53 -14.81
C ILE A 27 13.66 12.68 -14.83
N ALA A 28 13.17 13.02 -16.02
CA ALA A 28 11.97 13.82 -16.13
C ALA A 28 10.94 13.05 -15.30
N LYS A 29 10.45 13.65 -14.20
CA LYS A 29 9.31 13.09 -13.47
C LYS A 29 8.20 12.94 -14.50
N THR A 30 7.93 11.72 -14.94
CA THR A 30 6.89 11.43 -15.91
C THR A 30 5.58 11.92 -15.33
N LYS A 31 5.00 12.94 -15.96
CA LYS A 31 3.72 13.49 -15.54
C LYS A 31 2.64 12.60 -16.13
N HIS A 32 2.01 11.79 -15.28
CA HIS A 32 0.90 10.92 -15.65
C HIS A 32 -0.42 11.69 -15.70
N THR A 33 -1.26 11.37 -16.66
CA THR A 33 -2.63 11.90 -16.79
C THR A 33 -3.60 11.25 -15.81
N TYR A 34 -3.29 10.02 -15.36
CA TYR A 34 -4.16 9.14 -14.55
C TYR A 34 -5.42 8.67 -15.29
N ILE A 35 -5.44 8.78 -16.61
CA ILE A 35 -6.54 8.33 -17.49
C ILE A 35 -6.16 6.98 -18.11
N GLY A 36 -7.10 6.02 -18.13
CA GLY A 36 -6.84 4.69 -18.68
C GLY A 36 -5.65 4.01 -18.01
N GLU A 37 -4.66 3.56 -18.78
CA GLU A 37 -3.43 2.93 -18.27
C GLU A 37 -2.28 3.91 -17.99
N ASP A 38 -2.49 5.23 -18.14
CA ASP A 38 -1.44 6.22 -17.87
C ASP A 38 -1.40 6.63 -16.39
N TYR A 39 -0.93 5.71 -15.56
CA TYR A 39 -0.66 5.93 -14.13
C TYR A 39 0.57 5.11 -13.70
N PRO A 40 1.31 5.55 -12.67
CA PRO A 40 2.44 4.78 -12.18
C PRO A 40 1.95 3.61 -11.32
N MET A 41 2.62 2.46 -11.43
CA MET A 41 2.34 1.28 -10.59
C MET A 41 2.56 1.56 -9.08
N ARG A 42 3.52 2.43 -8.76
CA ARG A 42 3.78 2.88 -7.38
C ARG A 42 3.33 4.32 -7.23
N LEU A 43 2.75 4.61 -6.07
CA LEU A 43 2.43 5.97 -5.67
C LEU A 43 3.71 6.84 -5.74
N PRO A 44 3.65 8.07 -6.30
CA PRO A 44 4.82 8.92 -6.46
C PRO A 44 5.22 9.61 -5.14
N VAL A 45 5.35 8.82 -4.08
CA VAL A 45 5.79 9.22 -2.74
C VAL A 45 7.08 8.49 -2.44
N ARG A 46 8.08 9.24 -1.99
CA ARG A 46 9.35 8.68 -1.55
C ARG A 46 9.22 8.27 -0.09
N LEU A 47 9.31 6.97 0.17
CA LEU A 47 9.32 6.41 1.52
C LEU A 47 10.77 6.10 1.90
N GLU A 48 11.34 6.89 2.80
CA GLU A 48 12.70 6.63 3.27
C GLU A 48 12.74 5.34 4.11
N PRO A 49 13.86 4.60 4.10
CA PRO A 49 14.03 3.47 5.00
C PRO A 49 14.10 3.92 6.46
N VAL A 50 13.48 3.15 7.35
CA VAL A 50 13.52 3.33 8.80
C VAL A 50 13.80 1.99 9.47
N GLN A 51 14.46 2.02 10.62
CA GLN A 51 14.58 0.83 11.47
C GLN A 51 13.31 0.72 12.31
N ALA A 52 12.65 -0.43 12.25
CA ALA A 52 11.49 -0.76 13.06
C ALA A 52 11.82 -1.96 13.95
N GLN A 53 11.60 -1.81 15.24
CA GLN A 53 11.68 -2.92 16.19
C GLN A 53 10.34 -3.65 16.21
N PHE A 54 10.38 -4.96 16.01
CA PHE A 54 9.23 -5.84 16.14
C PHE A 54 9.37 -6.60 17.46
N ASP A 55 8.43 -6.33 18.37
CA ASP A 55 8.38 -6.98 19.68
C ASP A 55 7.37 -8.11 19.69
N CYS A 56 7.59 -9.09 20.57
CA CYS A 56 6.53 -10.00 20.95
C CYS A 56 5.38 -9.20 21.60
N SER A 57 4.23 -9.16 20.92
CA SER A 57 3.11 -8.32 21.34
C SER A 57 1.81 -9.11 21.39
N VAL A 58 1.12 -9.03 22.52
CA VAL A 58 -0.25 -9.52 22.68
C VAL A 58 -1.29 -8.59 22.05
N ARG A 59 -0.88 -7.44 21.48
CA ARG A 59 -1.77 -6.42 20.93
C ARG A 59 -2.73 -6.99 19.88
N TYR A 60 -2.23 -7.86 19.01
CA TYR A 60 -3.00 -8.47 17.92
C TYR A 60 -3.58 -9.85 18.27
N ALA A 61 -3.72 -10.16 19.56
CA ALA A 61 -4.35 -11.40 20.00
C ALA A 61 -5.78 -11.52 19.46
N LEU A 62 -6.17 -12.74 19.04
CA LEU A 62 -7.49 -13.01 18.48
C LEU A 62 -8.60 -13.06 19.54
N ASN A 63 -8.24 -13.36 20.79
CA ASN A 63 -9.17 -13.65 21.89
C ASN A 63 -9.03 -12.66 23.06
N SER A 64 -8.91 -11.37 22.78
CA SER A 64 -8.92 -10.31 23.80
C SER A 64 -10.15 -9.43 23.69
N SER A 65 -10.53 -8.76 24.77
CA SER A 65 -11.66 -7.81 24.78
C SER A 65 -11.47 -6.62 23.86
N VAL A 66 -10.23 -6.34 23.43
CA VAL A 66 -9.87 -5.24 22.53
C VAL A 66 -9.51 -5.72 21.12
N ALA A 67 -9.62 -7.01 20.83
CA ALA A 67 -9.18 -7.59 19.56
C ALA A 67 -9.87 -6.94 18.35
N GLU A 68 -11.20 -6.84 18.39
CA GLU A 68 -11.99 -6.23 17.31
C GLU A 68 -11.58 -4.76 17.07
N GLU A 69 -11.41 -3.99 18.14
CA GLU A 69 -10.98 -2.60 18.05
C GLU A 69 -9.57 -2.49 17.46
N VAL A 70 -8.61 -3.30 17.92
CA VAL A 70 -7.22 -3.26 17.44
C VAL A 70 -7.12 -3.62 15.97
N TRP A 71 -7.81 -4.68 15.53
CA TRP A 71 -7.79 -5.11 14.14
C TRP A 71 -8.48 -4.10 13.24
N THR A 72 -9.64 -3.56 13.64
CA THR A 72 -10.33 -2.50 12.91
C THR A 72 -9.46 -1.24 12.81
N LYS A 73 -8.81 -0.84 13.90
CA LYS A 73 -7.91 0.33 13.93
C LYS A 73 -6.68 0.19 13.04
N SER A 74 -6.29 -1.02 12.66
CA SER A 74 -5.16 -1.23 11.75
C SER A 74 -5.42 -0.66 10.34
N THR A 75 -6.69 -0.55 9.95
CA THR A 75 -7.13 0.00 8.65
C THR A 75 -7.83 1.35 8.78
N ASP A 76 -8.08 1.80 10.02
CA ASP A 76 -8.85 3.01 10.33
C ASP A 76 -8.06 4.29 10.00
N THR A 77 -8.12 4.67 8.74
CA THR A 77 -7.92 6.07 8.34
C THR A 77 -9.20 6.62 7.79
N LYS A 78 -9.33 7.96 7.85
CA LYS A 78 -10.47 8.67 7.26
C LYS A 78 -10.72 8.32 5.78
N SER A 79 -9.70 7.82 5.09
CA SER A 79 -9.76 7.41 3.68
C SER A 79 -9.91 5.90 3.45
N GLY A 80 -9.74 5.05 4.47
CA GLY A 80 -9.66 3.60 4.30
C GLY A 80 -8.50 3.13 3.41
N GLY A 81 -7.42 3.94 3.29
CA GLY A 81 -6.32 3.65 2.36
C GLY A 81 -6.60 4.00 0.90
N ILE A 82 -7.69 4.73 0.63
CA ILE A 82 -8.05 5.20 -0.71
C ILE A 82 -7.43 6.57 -0.97
N VAL A 83 -6.88 6.77 -2.17
CA VAL A 83 -6.34 8.05 -2.63
C VAL A 83 -6.97 8.51 -3.94
N ARG A 84 -6.91 9.82 -4.16
CA ARG A 84 -7.51 10.55 -5.27
C ARG A 84 -6.41 11.22 -6.08
N LEU A 85 -6.15 10.71 -7.29
CA LEU A 85 -5.04 11.14 -8.13
C LEU A 85 -5.51 11.70 -9.48
N GLY A 86 -4.65 12.50 -10.13
CA GLY A 86 -4.96 13.15 -11.40
C GLY A 86 -5.93 14.32 -11.29
N ALA A 87 -6.19 14.95 -12.44
CA ALA A 87 -7.14 16.05 -12.55
C ALA A 87 -8.58 15.60 -12.22
N ASP A 88 -8.92 14.37 -12.62
CA ASP A 88 -10.26 13.79 -12.45
C ASP A 88 -10.48 13.15 -11.08
N ARG A 89 -9.50 13.22 -10.16
CA ARG A 89 -9.58 12.64 -8.81
C ARG A 89 -9.90 11.13 -8.84
N ARG A 90 -9.27 10.40 -9.76
CA ARG A 90 -9.43 8.96 -9.94
C ARG A 90 -9.10 8.22 -8.63
N VAL A 91 -9.92 7.21 -8.32
CA VAL A 91 -9.80 6.38 -7.12
C VAL A 91 -8.64 5.40 -7.28
N PHE A 92 -7.79 5.27 -6.27
CA PHE A 92 -6.83 4.18 -6.15
C PHE A 92 -6.82 3.65 -4.72
N ALA A 93 -6.69 2.33 -4.56
CA ALA A 93 -6.47 1.71 -3.27
C ALA A 93 -4.96 1.46 -3.06
N ILE A 94 -4.46 1.77 -1.87
CA ILE A 94 -3.06 1.53 -1.53
C ILE A 94 -2.87 0.07 -1.12
N ALA A 95 -1.93 -0.61 -1.76
CA ALA A 95 -1.65 -2.04 -1.53
C ALA A 95 -1.38 -2.38 -0.04
N MET A 96 -0.65 -1.53 0.69
CA MET A 96 -0.42 -1.71 2.13
C MET A 96 -1.72 -1.78 2.94
N TYR A 97 -2.72 -0.95 2.60
CA TYR A 97 -4.01 -0.97 3.29
C TYR A 97 -4.83 -2.21 2.91
N HIS A 98 -4.75 -2.65 1.66
CA HIS A 98 -5.39 -3.90 1.27
C HIS A 98 -4.79 -5.09 2.03
N GLN A 99 -3.47 -5.12 2.23
CA GLN A 99 -2.81 -6.14 3.06
C GLN A 99 -3.31 -6.10 4.51
N LEU A 100 -3.43 -4.92 5.12
CA LEU A 100 -3.96 -4.75 6.47
C LEU A 100 -5.44 -5.16 6.56
N HIS A 101 -6.25 -4.81 5.57
CA HIS A 101 -7.65 -5.25 5.45
C HIS A 101 -7.75 -6.77 5.38
N CYS A 102 -6.92 -7.42 4.56
CA CYS A 102 -6.87 -8.89 4.50
C CYS A 102 -6.51 -9.50 5.86
N LEU A 103 -5.55 -8.93 6.60
CA LEU A 103 -5.17 -9.41 7.92
C LEU A 103 -6.30 -9.24 8.96
N ALA A 104 -6.98 -8.09 8.96
CA ALA A 104 -8.14 -7.85 9.83
C ALA A 104 -9.31 -8.80 9.49
N GLY A 105 -9.57 -9.03 8.20
CA GLY A 105 -10.58 -9.98 7.73
C GLY A 105 -10.25 -11.42 8.13
N LEU A 106 -8.99 -11.84 8.02
CA LEU A 106 -8.52 -13.15 8.48
C LEU A 106 -8.68 -13.32 9.99
N SER A 107 -8.32 -12.31 10.78
CA SER A 107 -8.53 -12.32 12.23
C SER A 107 -10.00 -12.58 12.59
N LYS A 108 -10.93 -11.88 11.94
CA LYS A 108 -12.37 -12.09 12.10
C LYS A 108 -12.81 -13.49 11.65
N ALA A 109 -12.30 -13.99 10.53
CA ALA A 109 -12.66 -15.31 10.01
C ALA A 109 -12.19 -16.46 10.91
N LEU A 110 -11.07 -16.28 11.63
CA LEU A 110 -10.55 -17.28 12.58
C LEU A 110 -11.40 -17.40 13.84
N THR A 111 -12.12 -16.35 14.23
CA THR A 111 -12.97 -16.33 15.44
C THR A 111 -14.46 -16.46 15.14
N SER A 112 -14.88 -16.29 13.88
CA SER A 112 -16.27 -16.46 13.46
C SER A 112 -16.73 -17.92 13.49
N MET A 113 -17.90 -18.16 14.08
CA MET A 113 -18.61 -19.44 13.99
C MET A 113 -19.48 -19.51 12.73
N ASP A 114 -19.85 -18.36 12.17
CA ASP A 114 -20.67 -18.25 10.97
C ASP A 114 -19.77 -18.22 9.73
N ARG A 115 -19.76 -19.32 8.99
CA ARG A 115 -19.07 -19.45 7.71
C ARG A 115 -20.07 -19.55 6.57
N THR A 116 -19.82 -18.76 5.53
CA THR A 116 -20.63 -18.71 4.30
C THR A 116 -19.71 -18.91 3.10
N PRO A 117 -20.23 -19.39 1.95
CA PRO A 117 -19.43 -19.48 0.73
C PRO A 117 -18.78 -18.14 0.33
N ALA A 118 -19.48 -17.01 0.57
CA ALA A 118 -18.96 -15.67 0.31
C ALA A 118 -17.79 -15.31 1.24
N SER A 119 -17.93 -15.53 2.55
CA SER A 119 -16.84 -15.29 3.51
C SER A 119 -15.62 -16.18 3.23
N ASP A 120 -15.85 -17.44 2.86
CA ASP A 120 -14.78 -18.39 2.55
C ASP A 120 -14.06 -18.02 1.24
N GLY A 121 -14.81 -17.58 0.23
CA GLY A 121 -14.26 -17.05 -1.03
C GLY A 121 -13.39 -15.82 -0.80
N HIS A 122 -13.85 -14.89 0.03
CA HIS A 122 -13.08 -13.70 0.40
C HIS A 122 -11.80 -14.08 1.18
N VAL A 123 -11.88 -15.00 2.15
CA VAL A 123 -10.69 -15.53 2.84
C VAL A 123 -9.70 -16.16 1.85
N GLY A 124 -10.19 -16.94 0.89
CA GLY A 124 -9.35 -17.52 -0.17
C GLY A 124 -8.63 -16.47 -1.03
N HIS A 125 -9.33 -15.40 -1.40
CA HIS A 125 -8.75 -14.25 -2.07
C HIS A 125 -7.65 -13.59 -1.22
N CYS A 126 -7.93 -13.29 0.04
CA CYS A 126 -6.99 -12.66 0.97
C CYS A 126 -5.72 -13.49 1.13
N LEU A 127 -5.84 -14.81 1.31
CA LEU A 127 -4.69 -15.71 1.45
C LEU A 127 -3.83 -15.72 0.18
N ASN A 128 -4.45 -15.78 -1.01
CA ASN A 128 -3.70 -15.74 -2.26
C ASN A 128 -3.07 -14.36 -2.52
N TYR A 129 -3.71 -13.27 -2.12
CA TYR A 129 -3.15 -11.93 -2.22
C TYR A 129 -1.94 -11.74 -1.30
N LEU A 130 -2.05 -12.11 -0.02
CA LEU A 130 -0.94 -12.04 0.94
C LEU A 130 0.24 -12.93 0.51
N ARG A 131 -0.03 -14.15 -0.01
CA ARG A 131 1.01 -15.01 -0.58
C ARG A 131 1.81 -14.31 -1.69
N GLN A 132 1.14 -13.63 -2.62
CA GLN A 132 1.80 -12.87 -3.70
C GLN A 132 2.63 -11.71 -3.14
N VAL A 133 2.09 -10.97 -2.18
CA VAL A 133 2.79 -9.84 -1.53
C VAL A 133 4.08 -10.31 -0.86
N PHE A 134 4.04 -11.41 -0.10
CA PHE A 134 5.21 -11.95 0.58
C PHE A 134 6.27 -12.46 -0.41
N GLN A 135 5.86 -13.11 -1.50
CA GLN A 135 6.79 -13.54 -2.55
C GLN A 135 7.44 -12.36 -3.30
N CYS A 136 6.68 -11.30 -3.58
CA CYS A 136 7.19 -10.10 -4.23
C CYS A 136 8.09 -9.25 -3.32
N SER A 137 7.95 -9.42 -2.00
CA SER A 137 8.68 -8.65 -0.99
C SER A 137 9.56 -9.56 -0.12
N ALA A 138 10.05 -10.67 -0.67
CA ALA A 138 10.75 -11.73 0.05
C ALA A 138 11.93 -11.18 0.87
N ASP A 139 11.69 -10.93 2.16
CA ASP A 139 12.68 -10.49 3.14
C ASP A 139 13.53 -11.70 3.53
N ALA A 140 14.79 -11.70 3.11
CA ALA A 140 15.75 -12.76 3.40
C ALA A 140 16.48 -12.58 4.73
N THR A 141 16.02 -11.67 5.59
CA THR A 141 16.55 -11.52 6.95
C THR A 141 16.25 -12.77 7.78
N GLU A 142 17.29 -13.37 8.35
CA GLU A 142 17.17 -14.54 9.23
C GLU A 142 16.39 -14.20 10.51
N GLU A 143 15.49 -15.10 10.90
CA GLU A 143 14.82 -14.98 12.19
C GLU A 143 15.83 -15.19 13.33
N PRO A 144 15.72 -14.44 14.45
CA PRO A 144 16.64 -14.59 15.57
C PRO A 144 16.57 -16.01 16.16
N VAL A 145 17.70 -16.48 16.69
CA VAL A 145 17.74 -17.74 17.45
C VAL A 145 17.02 -17.52 18.78
N VAL A 146 16.04 -18.36 19.06
CA VAL A 146 15.19 -18.28 20.25
C VAL A 146 15.34 -19.53 21.10
N GLU A 147 15.38 -19.37 22.42
CA GLU A 147 15.29 -20.53 23.30
C GLU A 147 13.92 -21.19 23.17
N VAL A 148 13.89 -22.53 23.11
CA VAL A 148 12.64 -23.31 23.00
C VAL A 148 11.68 -23.04 24.17
N SER A 149 12.21 -22.70 25.35
CA SER A 149 11.46 -22.26 26.51
C SER A 149 10.59 -21.03 26.20
N MET A 150 11.15 -20.01 25.55
CA MET A 150 10.44 -18.78 25.19
C MET A 150 9.35 -19.00 24.15
N LEU A 151 9.63 -19.82 23.11
CA LEU A 151 8.61 -20.18 22.12
C LEU A 151 7.39 -20.87 22.77
N LYS A 152 7.64 -21.74 23.74
CA LYS A 152 6.57 -22.46 24.45
C LYS A 152 5.75 -21.56 25.37
N SER A 153 6.36 -20.54 25.98
CA SER A 153 5.68 -19.64 26.91
C SER A 153 4.97 -18.48 26.21
N GLU A 154 5.57 -17.90 25.17
CA GLU A 154 5.10 -16.64 24.57
C GLU A 154 4.60 -16.80 23.12
N GLY A 155 4.95 -17.90 22.43
CA GLY A 155 4.49 -18.17 21.06
C GLY A 155 5.09 -17.24 19.99
N CYS A 156 6.19 -16.56 20.30
CA CYS A 156 6.81 -15.52 19.49
C CYS A 156 8.33 -15.49 19.70
N ALA A 157 9.05 -14.77 18.84
CA ALA A 157 10.46 -14.49 19.02
C ALA A 157 10.70 -13.22 19.87
N PRO A 158 11.88 -13.08 20.54
CA PRO A 158 12.31 -11.84 21.16
C PRO A 158 12.35 -10.69 20.16
N ALA A 159 12.41 -9.46 20.70
CA ALA A 159 12.47 -8.25 19.90
C ALA A 159 13.64 -8.26 18.89
N PHE A 160 13.37 -7.90 17.64
CA PHE A 160 14.40 -7.73 16.61
C PHE A 160 14.11 -6.53 15.71
N ILE A 161 15.16 -6.00 15.08
CA ILE A 161 15.07 -4.83 14.21
C ILE A 161 14.98 -5.28 12.76
N ARG A 162 14.06 -4.68 11.99
CA ARG A 162 13.97 -4.78 10.53
C ARG A 162 14.12 -3.41 9.89
N GLN A 163 14.61 -3.39 8.65
CA GLN A 163 14.59 -2.18 7.83
C GLN A 163 13.29 -2.12 7.04
N CYS A 164 12.43 -1.16 7.36
CA CYS A 164 11.12 -0.98 6.76
C CYS A 164 11.04 0.32 5.95
N SER A 165 9.98 0.48 5.16
CA SER A 165 9.63 1.78 4.59
C SER A 165 8.96 2.67 5.65
N ASN A 166 9.22 3.98 5.61
CA ASN A 166 8.57 4.93 6.51
C ASN A 166 7.07 5.09 6.19
N TRP A 167 6.26 4.26 6.82
CA TRP A 167 4.81 4.26 6.80
C TRP A 167 4.20 5.57 7.35
N GLY A 168 4.89 6.30 8.24
CA GLY A 168 4.47 7.62 8.69
C GLY A 168 4.38 8.63 7.53
N THR A 169 5.38 8.65 6.66
CA THR A 169 5.35 9.48 5.43
C THR A 169 4.17 9.12 4.52
N LEU A 170 3.84 7.82 4.44
CA LEU A 170 2.68 7.37 3.68
C LEU A 170 1.36 7.83 4.32
N TYR A 171 1.24 7.76 5.64
CA TYR A 171 0.06 8.25 6.37
C TYR A 171 -0.16 9.75 6.23
N ASP A 172 0.92 10.54 6.30
CA ASP A 172 0.85 11.98 6.09
C ASP A 172 0.36 12.29 4.68
N TYR A 173 0.90 11.58 3.68
CA TYR A 173 0.46 11.73 2.29
C TYR A 173 -1.03 11.40 2.11
N ILE A 174 -1.49 10.28 2.64
CA ILE A 174 -2.88 9.84 2.53
C ILE A 174 -3.81 10.85 3.20
N SER A 175 -3.44 11.31 4.40
CA SER A 175 -4.21 12.31 5.15
C SER A 175 -4.33 13.62 4.38
N ALA A 176 -3.22 14.11 3.82
CA ALA A 176 -3.23 15.31 2.98
C ALA A 176 -4.06 15.12 1.70
N ASN A 177 -3.96 13.96 1.06
CA ASN A 177 -4.74 13.63 -0.14
C ASN A 177 -6.25 13.60 0.15
N TYR A 178 -6.64 12.97 1.26
CA TYR A 178 -8.02 12.92 1.73
C TYR A 178 -8.58 14.33 1.99
N LEU A 179 -7.84 15.16 2.73
CA LEU A 179 -8.26 16.54 3.02
C LEU A 179 -8.40 17.37 1.74
N ALA A 180 -7.43 17.30 0.83
CA ALA A 180 -7.48 18.01 -0.45
C ALA A 180 -8.69 17.59 -1.29
N PHE A 181 -9.06 16.32 -1.28
CA PHE A 181 -10.27 15.85 -1.95
C PHE A 181 -11.55 16.31 -1.26
N HIS A 182 -11.60 16.30 0.08
CA HIS A 182 -12.74 16.82 0.83
C HIS A 182 -12.97 18.32 0.61
N GLU A 183 -11.91 19.12 0.58
CA GLU A 183 -11.98 20.54 0.22
C GLU A 183 -12.46 20.75 -1.21
N PHE A 184 -11.99 19.92 -2.14
CA PHE A 184 -12.46 19.94 -3.53
C PHE A 184 -13.97 19.67 -3.62
N LYS A 185 -14.48 18.65 -2.92
CA LYS A 185 -15.92 18.36 -2.87
C LYS A 185 -16.71 19.55 -2.29
N ALA A 186 -16.23 20.13 -1.19
CA ALA A 186 -16.90 21.27 -0.54
C ALA A 186 -17.01 22.49 -1.47
N LYS A 187 -15.99 22.73 -2.31
CA LYS A 187 -15.97 23.86 -3.27
C LYS A 187 -16.80 23.59 -4.53
N ASN A 188 -16.83 22.35 -5.01
CA ASN A 188 -17.38 22.00 -6.32
C ASN A 188 -18.78 21.38 -6.27
N GLY A 189 -19.33 21.13 -5.08
CA GLY A 189 -20.69 20.62 -4.89
C GLY A 189 -20.84 19.14 -5.29
N THR A 190 -21.90 18.82 -6.04
CA THR A 190 -22.18 17.45 -6.50
C THR A 190 -21.08 16.99 -7.45
N TRP A 191 -20.35 15.97 -7.03
CA TRP A 191 -19.29 15.36 -7.80
C TRP A 191 -19.66 13.92 -8.10
N SER A 192 -19.49 13.52 -9.36
CA SER A 192 -19.67 12.15 -9.82
C SER A 192 -18.31 11.55 -10.12
N CYS A 193 -18.14 10.27 -9.80
CA CYS A 193 -17.09 9.45 -10.39
C CYS A 193 -17.39 9.24 -11.87
N THR A 194 -17.23 10.27 -12.69
CA THR A 194 -17.11 10.08 -14.12
C THR A 194 -15.71 9.56 -14.37
N GLY A 195 -15.52 8.25 -14.22
CA GLY A 195 -14.65 7.58 -15.19
C GLY A 195 -15.20 7.99 -16.56
N ASN A 196 -14.38 8.44 -17.48
CA ASN A 196 -14.88 8.66 -18.83
C ASN A 196 -15.14 7.26 -19.44
N GLU A 197 -16.29 6.67 -19.11
CA GLU A 197 -16.76 5.31 -19.45
C GLU A 197 -16.68 5.01 -20.95
N ARG A 198 -16.64 6.07 -21.78
CA ARG A 198 -16.46 5.96 -23.24
C ARG A 198 -15.08 5.50 -23.69
N ILE A 199 -14.07 5.50 -22.81
CA ILE A 199 -12.69 5.10 -23.14
C ILE A 199 -12.30 3.76 -22.45
N GLU A 200 -12.88 3.44 -21.29
CA GLU A 200 -12.58 2.21 -20.54
C GLU A 200 -13.24 0.95 -21.13
N THR A 201 -14.26 1.11 -21.98
CA THR A 201 -14.91 0.02 -22.70
C THR A 201 -14.09 -0.41 -23.92
N GLY A 202 -12.89 -0.91 -23.68
CA GLY A 202 -12.18 -1.76 -24.65
C GLY A 202 -13.05 -2.99 -24.96
N LYS A 203 -13.42 -3.16 -26.23
CA LYS A 203 -14.30 -4.22 -26.77
C LYS A 203 -14.20 -5.56 -26.02
N GLY A 204 -15.25 -5.94 -25.28
CA GLY A 204 -15.58 -7.35 -25.01
C GLY A 204 -15.67 -7.84 -23.56
N ALA A 205 -15.58 -6.99 -22.53
CA ALA A 205 -15.76 -7.43 -21.13
C ALA A 205 -17.16 -7.08 -20.57
N PRO A 206 -17.83 -7.97 -19.81
CA PRO A 206 -19.14 -7.71 -19.23
C PRO A 206 -19.12 -6.60 -18.15
N ASN A 207 -20.19 -5.80 -18.14
CA ASN A 207 -20.36 -4.54 -17.42
C ASN A 207 -20.47 -4.69 -15.89
N ARG A 208 -19.37 -4.46 -15.16
CA ARG A 208 -19.35 -3.71 -13.89
C ARG A 208 -17.96 -3.05 -13.72
N PRO A 209 -17.82 -1.72 -13.70
CA PRO A 209 -16.52 -1.09 -13.56
C PRO A 209 -16.12 -1.06 -12.08
N VAL A 210 -15.11 -1.85 -11.72
CA VAL A 210 -14.45 -1.90 -10.39
C VAL A 210 -14.16 -0.51 -9.80
N GLN A 211 -13.93 0.48 -10.67
CA GLN A 211 -13.70 1.89 -10.33
C GLN A 211 -14.91 2.57 -9.66
N ALA A 212 -16.15 2.19 -10.01
CA ALA A 212 -17.38 2.72 -9.43
C ALA A 212 -17.67 2.14 -8.04
N GLU A 213 -17.37 0.86 -7.81
CA GLU A 213 -17.49 0.20 -6.50
C GLU A 213 -16.48 0.78 -5.50
N LEU A 214 -15.22 0.95 -5.92
CA LEU A 214 -14.20 1.66 -5.13
C LEU A 214 -14.58 3.11 -4.84
N CYS A 215 -15.28 3.76 -5.77
CA CYS A 215 -15.79 5.11 -5.56
C CYS A 215 -16.89 5.16 -4.52
N ALA A 216 -17.85 4.22 -4.55
CA ALA A 216 -18.91 4.10 -3.56
C ALA A 216 -18.35 3.84 -2.15
N LEU A 217 -17.36 2.93 -2.03
CA LEU A 217 -16.63 2.66 -0.79
C LEU A 217 -15.93 3.92 -0.24
N SER A 218 -15.31 4.72 -1.12
CA SER A 218 -14.69 5.99 -0.75
C SER A 218 -15.70 7.07 -0.32
N ILE A 219 -16.98 6.97 -0.69
CA ILE A 219 -18.02 7.95 -0.34
C ILE A 219 -18.65 7.61 1.02
N SER A 220 -18.86 6.32 1.31
CA SER A 220 -19.47 5.86 2.58
C SER A 220 -18.52 5.93 3.76
N GLY A 221 -17.20 5.83 3.55
CA GLY A 221 -16.23 5.69 4.64
C GLY A 221 -16.45 4.42 5.47
N GLN A 222 -17.22 3.47 4.94
CA GLN A 222 -17.55 2.19 5.55
C GLN A 222 -17.46 1.11 4.48
N ASP A 223 -16.82 -0.01 4.83
CA ASP A 223 -16.89 -1.25 4.08
C ASP A 223 -18.36 -1.61 3.91
N VAL A 224 -18.87 -1.52 2.67
CA VAL A 224 -20.20 -2.04 2.37
C VAL A 224 -20.07 -3.57 2.38
N PRO A 225 -20.85 -4.30 3.20
CA PRO A 225 -20.90 -5.75 3.10
C PRO A 225 -21.26 -6.08 1.65
N ASN A 226 -20.40 -6.86 0.98
CA ASN A 226 -20.53 -7.34 -0.41
C ASN A 226 -19.92 -6.45 -1.52
N ALA A 227 -19.17 -5.40 -1.22
CA ALA A 227 -18.51 -4.59 -2.27
C ALA A 227 -17.38 -5.31 -3.04
N HIS A 228 -17.01 -6.52 -2.62
CA HIS A 228 -15.98 -7.35 -3.27
C HIS A 228 -16.51 -8.72 -3.70
N GLU A 229 -17.84 -8.86 -3.85
CA GLU A 229 -18.43 -10.02 -4.55
C GLU A 229 -18.18 -9.90 -6.06
N HIS A 230 -16.98 -10.31 -6.47
CA HIS A 230 -16.69 -10.75 -7.84
C HIS A 230 -16.88 -12.26 -7.95
#